data_AF-A0A1Y3SKP2-F1
#
_entry.id   AF-A0A1Y3SKP2-F1
#
_cell.length_a   1.000
_cell.length_b   1.000
_cell.length_c   1.000
_cell.angle_alpha   90.00
_cell.angle_beta   90.00
_cell.angle_gamma   90.00
#
_symmetry.space_group_name_H-M   'P 1'
#
loop_
_entity.id
_entity.type
_entity.pdbx_description
1 polymer ?
#
loop_
_entity_poly.entity_id
_entity_poly.type
_entity_poly.pdbx_seq_one_letter_code
_entity_poly.pdbx_strand_id
1 'polypeptide(L)'
;MFEQDYRRQFDEMVPDRQLVERTRAQMRAALSGGERSPRRLTRRGIIAVAAAAALTVSALAAGPTIWQAIQNDLGSRAPYATEVKAACEEQGIRIEGVQALADGRMVRVYFTARDLEGERLDETTQISDTLTRTDRNIWPYGSYSVRQLSYDPDSRTCLFVLTATGRANVPEDATLCLDVERLLGGYQSVSQRISAASEQAGITAELLPSTRTQDGSTVLLPQPELESDAAAGAPFSIVAAGFAADGNLHVRVRPAISTAWQNIAVSATILKDDGAGVGHDLEKVTPIDGDLDYCLEGFGPEQLSRLTVIEMTADYSVLSEPVEGNWSLEISLQTVEAEHISVSLALPADQASDGSVMAERLELSPLSLTLVCDQDTMYPEDGTSFRYITLEKFAPTVLLENGAVLTPSYADGNSWWATWTFDQPIDPEQVVSVTLNGQTIPIEES
;
A
#
# COMPACT_ATOMS: atom_id res chain seq x y z
N MET A 1 17.01 16.22 34.98
CA MET A 1 16.27 17.48 35.20
C MET A 1 15.12 17.64 34.19
N PHE A 2 14.44 16.53 33.81
CA PHE A 2 13.39 16.53 32.75
C PHE A 2 12.06 15.93 33.21
N GLU A 3 12.03 15.20 34.33
CA GLU A 3 10.82 14.50 34.78
C GLU A 3 9.87 15.39 35.61
N GLN A 4 10.42 16.40 36.31
CA GLN A 4 9.64 17.33 37.12
C GLN A 4 8.95 18.43 36.29
N ASP A 5 9.58 18.89 35.21
CA ASP A 5 8.95 19.86 34.29
C ASP A 5 7.85 19.23 33.43
N TYR A 6 7.98 17.93 33.10
CA TYR A 6 6.96 17.20 32.35
C TYR A 6 5.68 16.95 33.16
N ARG A 7 5.80 16.61 34.45
CA ARG A 7 4.63 16.48 35.35
C ARG A 7 3.93 17.81 35.62
N ARG A 8 4.68 18.90 35.70
CA ARG A 8 4.13 20.24 35.92
C ARG A 8 3.28 20.73 34.74
N GLN A 9 3.65 20.39 33.49
CA GLN A 9 2.85 20.73 32.30
C GLN A 9 1.53 19.94 32.20
N PHE A 10 1.46 18.74 32.77
CA PHE A 10 0.23 17.94 32.78
C PHE A 10 -0.75 18.37 33.88
N ASP A 11 -0.26 18.82 35.04
CA ASP A 11 -1.11 19.32 36.14
C ASP A 11 -1.77 20.67 35.83
N GLU A 12 -1.29 21.41 34.82
CA GLU A 12 -1.91 22.66 34.34
C GLU A 12 -3.07 22.44 33.34
N MET A 13 -3.27 21.21 32.83
CA MET A 13 -4.45 20.86 32.03
C MET A 13 -5.61 20.41 32.91
N VAL A 14 -6.18 21.35 33.68
CA VAL A 14 -7.47 21.15 34.33
C VAL A 14 -8.57 21.44 33.29
N PRO A 15 -9.42 20.47 32.92
CA PRO A 15 -10.49 20.69 31.96
C PRO A 15 -11.48 21.75 32.47
N ASP A 16 -11.94 22.63 31.56
CA ASP A 16 -12.91 23.68 31.89
C ASP A 16 -14.12 23.08 32.61
N ARG A 17 -14.31 23.47 33.87
CA ARG A 17 -15.37 22.98 34.74
C ARG A 17 -16.75 23.17 34.11
N GLN A 18 -16.96 24.24 33.34
CA GLN A 18 -18.23 24.46 32.64
C GLN A 18 -18.46 23.46 31.51
N LEU A 19 -17.40 23.08 30.80
CA LEU A 19 -17.48 22.06 29.75
C LEU A 19 -17.77 20.69 30.36
N VAL A 20 -17.09 20.33 31.45
CA VAL A 20 -17.31 19.07 32.17
C VAL A 20 -18.74 19.01 32.74
N GLU A 21 -19.23 20.09 33.35
CA GLU A 21 -20.59 20.14 33.87
C GLU A 21 -21.65 20.10 32.77
N ARG A 22 -21.43 20.76 31.62
CA ARG A 22 -22.32 20.67 30.45
C ARG A 22 -22.38 19.27 29.88
N THR A 23 -21.24 18.60 29.72
CA THR A 23 -21.17 17.23 29.23
C THR A 23 -21.85 16.26 30.20
N ARG A 24 -21.66 16.46 31.51
CA ARG A 24 -22.31 15.63 32.55
C ARG A 24 -23.82 15.89 32.63
N ALA A 25 -24.27 17.12 32.39
CA ALA A 25 -25.69 17.46 32.29
C ALA A 25 -26.34 16.89 31.03
N GLN A 26 -25.65 16.91 29.88
CA GLN A 26 -26.12 16.30 28.62
C GLN A 26 -26.21 14.78 28.72
N MET A 27 -25.22 14.13 29.34
CA MET A 27 -25.27 12.68 29.59
C MET A 27 -26.42 12.31 30.55
N ARG A 28 -26.66 13.10 31.60
CA ARG A 28 -27.80 12.87 32.51
C ARG A 28 -29.16 13.10 31.83
N ALA A 29 -29.26 14.08 30.93
CA ALA A 29 -30.47 14.33 30.15
C ALA A 29 -30.74 13.22 29.12
N ALA A 30 -29.70 12.65 28.51
CA ALA A 30 -29.82 11.51 27.61
C ALA A 30 -30.24 10.21 28.34
N LEU A 31 -29.85 10.05 29.60
CA LEU A 31 -30.16 8.86 30.41
C LEU A 31 -31.53 8.92 31.12
N SER A 32 -32.18 10.09 31.21
CA SER A 32 -33.42 10.28 32.01
C SER A 32 -34.70 10.41 31.19
N GLY A 33 -34.72 9.86 29.97
CA GLY A 33 -35.89 9.55 29.14
C GLY A 33 -37.20 10.27 29.51
N GLY A 34 -37.36 11.50 29.02
CA GLY A 34 -38.57 12.32 29.20
C GLY A 34 -39.25 12.63 27.86
N GLU A 35 -40.55 12.40 27.80
CA GLU A 35 -41.39 12.46 26.60
C GLU A 35 -41.60 13.88 25.99
N ARG A 36 -41.82 13.86 24.66
CA ARG A 36 -42.55 14.80 23.77
C ARG A 36 -41.84 16.03 23.18
N SER A 37 -41.71 16.04 21.84
CA SER A 37 -42.62 16.74 20.89
C SER A 37 -42.07 16.65 19.45
N PRO A 38 -42.90 16.51 18.39
CA PRO A 38 -42.45 15.98 17.10
C PRO A 38 -41.74 17.06 16.28
N ARG A 39 -40.49 16.81 15.88
CA ARG A 39 -39.78 17.65 14.91
C ARG A 39 -39.10 16.78 13.85
N ARG A 40 -39.76 16.75 12.69
CA ARG A 40 -39.28 16.56 11.31
C ARG A 40 -38.16 15.53 11.13
N LEU A 41 -38.57 14.36 10.65
CA LEU A 41 -37.74 13.31 10.07
C LEU A 41 -36.69 13.88 9.10
N THR A 42 -35.41 13.79 9.47
CA THR A 42 -34.28 14.00 8.56
C THR A 42 -33.74 12.63 8.11
N ARG A 43 -33.26 12.58 6.86
CA ARG A 43 -32.84 11.41 6.07
C ARG A 43 -31.81 10.45 6.68
N ARG A 44 -31.39 10.64 7.93
CA ARG A 44 -30.43 9.76 8.64
C ARG A 44 -31.07 8.55 9.33
N GLY A 45 -32.41 8.41 9.26
CA GLY A 45 -33.15 7.31 9.87
C GLY A 45 -33.48 6.13 8.95
N ILE A 46 -33.02 6.13 7.68
CA ILE A 46 -33.29 5.03 6.73
C ILE A 46 -32.16 3.99 6.70
N ILE A 47 -30.96 4.30 7.21
CA ILE A 47 -29.80 3.39 7.15
C ILE A 47 -29.86 2.29 8.24
N ALA A 48 -30.65 2.46 9.30
CA ALA A 48 -30.65 1.51 10.43
C ALA A 48 -31.66 0.34 10.32
N VAL A 49 -32.44 0.22 9.24
CA VAL A 49 -33.45 -0.86 9.09
C VAL A 49 -33.23 -1.74 7.85
N ALA A 50 -32.33 -1.37 6.93
CA ALA A 50 -31.89 -2.27 5.85
C ALA A 50 -30.84 -3.31 6.33
N ALA A 51 -30.23 -3.10 7.50
CA ALA A 51 -29.17 -3.96 8.04
C ALA A 51 -29.63 -5.34 8.56
N ALA A 52 -30.94 -5.63 8.60
CA ALA A 52 -31.47 -6.89 9.15
C ALA A 52 -32.04 -7.86 8.10
N ALA A 53 -32.13 -7.47 6.82
CA ALA A 53 -32.64 -8.34 5.75
C ALA A 53 -31.58 -8.74 4.70
N ALA A 54 -30.35 -8.25 4.82
CA ALA A 54 -29.22 -8.59 3.95
C ALA A 54 -28.26 -9.65 4.53
N LEU A 55 -28.60 -10.27 5.67
CA LEU A 55 -27.80 -11.31 6.33
C LEU A 55 -27.99 -12.72 5.75
N THR A 56 -28.59 -12.87 4.56
CA THR A 56 -28.88 -14.18 3.96
C THR A 56 -28.35 -14.37 2.53
N VAL A 57 -27.20 -13.80 2.20
CA VAL A 57 -26.31 -14.35 1.15
C VAL A 57 -24.85 -14.19 1.60
N SER A 58 -24.46 -14.97 2.60
CA SER A 58 -23.06 -15.14 2.99
C SER A 58 -22.35 -16.05 1.99
N ALA A 59 -21.20 -15.61 1.48
CA ALA A 59 -20.20 -16.34 0.67
C ALA A 59 -20.63 -16.91 -0.72
N LEU A 60 -21.92 -17.08 -1.01
CA LEU A 60 -22.38 -17.73 -2.26
C LEU A 60 -22.35 -16.81 -3.50
N ALA A 61 -22.09 -15.52 -3.34
CA ALA A 61 -22.06 -14.56 -4.46
C ALA A 61 -20.75 -14.61 -5.28
N ALA A 62 -19.69 -15.19 -4.72
CA ALA A 62 -18.37 -15.25 -5.36
C ALA A 62 -18.31 -16.28 -6.52
N GLY A 63 -19.21 -17.26 -6.54
CA GLY A 63 -19.23 -18.29 -7.59
C GLY A 63 -17.99 -19.21 -7.60
N PRO A 64 -18.02 -20.30 -8.40
CA PRO A 64 -16.91 -21.27 -8.45
C PRO A 64 -15.58 -20.69 -8.95
N THR A 65 -15.64 -19.65 -9.79
CA THR A 65 -14.49 -18.99 -10.42
C THR A 65 -13.63 -18.26 -9.39
N ILE A 66 -14.24 -17.50 -8.46
CA ILE A 66 -13.52 -16.82 -7.39
C ILE A 66 -12.90 -17.83 -6.42
N TRP A 67 -13.65 -18.86 -6.03
CA TRP A 67 -13.08 -19.91 -5.16
C TRP A 67 -11.87 -20.58 -5.80
N GLN A 68 -11.97 -20.95 -7.09
CA GLN A 68 -10.86 -21.53 -7.82
C GLN A 68 -9.66 -20.58 -7.91
N ALA A 69 -9.88 -19.27 -8.09
CA ALA A 69 -8.80 -18.29 -8.09
C ALA A 69 -8.09 -18.20 -6.73
N ILE A 70 -8.83 -18.20 -5.62
CA ILE A 70 -8.27 -18.23 -4.26
C ILE A 70 -7.47 -19.52 -4.04
N GLN A 71 -8.01 -20.67 -4.44
CA GLN A 71 -7.33 -21.97 -4.29
C GLN A 71 -6.06 -22.06 -5.13
N ASN A 72 -6.08 -21.53 -6.36
CA ASN A 72 -4.90 -21.48 -7.22
C ASN A 72 -3.81 -20.57 -6.62
N ASP A 73 -4.20 -19.45 -6.00
CA ASP A 73 -3.27 -18.50 -5.40
C ASP A 73 -2.69 -18.97 -4.06
N LEU A 74 -3.50 -19.64 -3.22
CA LEU A 74 -3.06 -20.29 -1.98
C LEU A 74 -2.24 -21.55 -2.24
N GLY A 75 -2.56 -22.28 -3.32
CA GLY A 75 -1.97 -23.57 -3.64
C GLY A 75 -2.08 -24.56 -2.48
N SER A 76 -0.94 -25.14 -2.11
CA SER A 76 -0.82 -26.10 -1.02
C SER A 76 -1.14 -25.53 0.37
N ARG A 77 -1.18 -24.19 0.51
CA ARG A 77 -1.46 -23.50 1.78
C ARG A 77 -2.95 -23.32 2.07
N ALA A 78 -3.82 -23.65 1.10
CA ALA A 78 -5.25 -23.44 1.22
C ALA A 78 -5.92 -24.04 2.48
N PRO A 79 -5.51 -25.22 3.00
CA PRO A 79 -6.08 -25.78 4.22
C PRO A 79 -5.87 -24.94 5.49
N TYR A 80 -4.89 -24.03 5.48
CA TYR A 80 -4.57 -23.15 6.61
C TYR A 80 -5.29 -21.79 6.54
N ALA A 81 -5.98 -21.52 5.43
CA ALA A 81 -6.80 -20.33 5.31
C ALA A 81 -8.12 -20.50 6.07
N THR A 82 -8.59 -19.40 6.64
CA THR A 82 -9.78 -19.34 7.48
C THR A 82 -10.84 -18.46 6.83
N GLU A 83 -12.10 -18.86 6.98
CA GLU A 83 -13.22 -18.14 6.40
C GLU A 83 -13.39 -16.76 7.07
N VAL A 84 -13.46 -15.70 6.26
CA VAL A 84 -13.73 -14.35 6.74
C VAL A 84 -15.21 -14.04 6.56
N LYS A 85 -15.84 -13.51 7.61
CA LYS A 85 -17.28 -13.14 7.61
C LYS A 85 -17.45 -11.66 7.88
N ALA A 86 -16.85 -10.84 7.01
CA ALA A 86 -16.94 -9.40 7.06
C ALA A 86 -17.47 -8.89 5.72
N ALA A 87 -18.44 -7.98 5.74
CA ALA A 87 -18.99 -7.36 4.55
C ALA A 87 -19.47 -5.95 4.86
N CYS A 88 -19.29 -5.05 3.90
CA CYS A 88 -19.83 -3.71 3.93
C CYS A 88 -20.31 -3.31 2.53
N GLU A 89 -21.26 -2.38 2.49
CA GLU A 89 -21.86 -1.92 1.24
C GLU A 89 -22.03 -0.41 1.29
N GLU A 90 -21.51 0.26 0.28
CA GLU A 90 -21.62 1.71 0.11
C GLU A 90 -21.51 2.03 -1.39
N GLN A 91 -22.11 3.13 -1.85
CA GLN A 91 -22.04 3.61 -3.25
C GLN A 91 -22.40 2.54 -4.31
N GLY A 92 -23.28 1.61 -3.95
CA GLY A 92 -23.66 0.50 -4.83
C GLY A 92 -22.54 -0.53 -5.06
N ILE A 93 -21.47 -0.50 -4.27
CA ILE A 93 -20.43 -1.52 -4.24
C ILE A 93 -20.50 -2.27 -2.91
N ARG A 94 -20.48 -3.60 -2.99
CA ARG A 94 -20.38 -4.47 -1.82
C ARG A 94 -18.97 -5.05 -1.74
N ILE A 95 -18.28 -4.81 -0.63
CA ILE A 95 -16.98 -5.41 -0.34
C ILE A 95 -17.17 -6.52 0.71
N GLU A 96 -16.62 -7.71 0.44
CA GLU A 96 -16.75 -8.87 1.33
C GLU A 96 -15.39 -9.56 1.52
N GLY A 97 -14.98 -9.80 2.76
CA GLY A 97 -13.88 -10.70 3.06
C GLY A 97 -14.30 -12.15 2.79
N VAL A 98 -13.39 -12.95 2.25
CA VAL A 98 -13.65 -14.34 1.82
C VAL A 98 -12.79 -15.33 2.59
N GLN A 99 -11.47 -15.13 2.59
CA GLN A 99 -10.51 -16.00 3.28
C GLN A 99 -9.36 -15.16 3.86
N ALA A 100 -8.77 -15.61 4.96
CA ALA A 100 -7.55 -15.04 5.51
C ALA A 100 -6.56 -16.15 5.90
N LEU A 101 -5.29 -15.94 5.63
CA LEU A 101 -4.19 -16.78 6.09
C LEU A 101 -3.22 -15.91 6.89
N ALA A 102 -2.99 -16.24 8.15
CA ALA A 102 -2.01 -15.56 8.99
C ALA A 102 -0.97 -16.58 9.47
N ASP A 103 0.30 -16.38 9.14
CA ASP A 103 1.40 -17.28 9.48
C ASP A 103 2.60 -16.46 9.95
N GLY A 104 2.91 -16.52 11.25
CA GLY A 104 3.98 -15.74 11.87
C GLY A 104 3.87 -14.24 11.61
N ARG A 105 4.71 -13.73 10.70
CA ARG A 105 4.77 -12.33 10.25
C ARG A 105 4.09 -12.08 8.90
N MET A 106 3.38 -13.04 8.32
CA MET A 106 2.74 -12.86 7.01
C MET A 106 1.23 -12.99 7.13
N VAL A 107 0.50 -12.04 6.55
CA VAL A 107 -0.96 -12.11 6.45
C VAL A 107 -1.38 -11.96 4.99
N ARG A 108 -2.28 -12.84 4.55
CA ARG A 108 -2.98 -12.71 3.28
C ARG A 108 -4.48 -12.64 3.53
N VAL A 109 -5.15 -11.67 2.94
CA VAL A 109 -6.61 -11.53 3.00
C VAL A 109 -7.15 -11.49 1.58
N TYR A 110 -8.10 -12.37 1.30
CA TYR A 110 -8.85 -12.40 0.05
C TYR A 110 -10.19 -11.74 0.29
N PHE A 111 -10.53 -10.75 -0.53
CA PHE A 111 -11.80 -10.03 -0.45
C PHE A 111 -12.31 -9.71 -1.86
N THR A 112 -13.61 -9.57 -1.99
CA THR A 112 -14.27 -9.25 -3.25
C THR A 112 -14.87 -7.86 -3.23
N ALA A 113 -14.88 -7.17 -4.36
CA ALA A 113 -15.70 -5.98 -4.59
C ALA A 113 -16.69 -6.25 -5.72
N ARG A 114 -17.99 -6.10 -5.45
CA ARG A 114 -19.06 -6.36 -6.41
C ARG A 114 -19.85 -5.10 -6.70
N ASP A 115 -20.03 -4.79 -7.99
CA ASP A 115 -20.91 -3.70 -8.41
C ASP A 115 -22.37 -4.15 -8.46
N LEU A 116 -23.19 -3.53 -7.62
CA LEU A 116 -24.63 -3.80 -7.49
C LEU A 116 -25.47 -2.93 -8.41
N GLU A 117 -24.96 -1.75 -8.81
CA GLU A 117 -25.74 -0.72 -9.49
C GLU A 117 -25.36 -0.55 -10.97
N GLY A 118 -24.13 -0.89 -11.36
CA GLY A 118 -23.61 -0.62 -12.70
C GLY A 118 -22.61 -1.66 -13.22
N GLU A 119 -21.81 -1.22 -14.18
CA GLU A 119 -20.68 -1.93 -14.79
C GLU A 119 -19.41 -1.08 -14.63
N ARG A 120 -19.10 -0.65 -13.40
CA ARG A 120 -18.01 0.29 -13.10
C ARG A 120 -16.68 -0.40 -12.78
N LEU A 121 -16.69 -1.72 -12.63
CA LEU A 121 -15.53 -2.55 -12.29
C LEU A 121 -15.20 -3.49 -13.46
N ASP A 122 -13.92 -3.77 -13.67
CA ASP A 122 -13.41 -4.71 -14.68
C ASP A 122 -12.09 -5.39 -14.25
N GLU A 123 -11.45 -6.12 -15.16
CA GLU A 123 -10.17 -6.80 -14.95
C GLU A 123 -8.96 -5.88 -14.73
N THR A 124 -9.14 -4.57 -14.85
CA THR A 124 -8.10 -3.56 -14.60
C THR A 124 -8.40 -2.73 -13.35
N THR A 125 -9.42 -3.11 -12.57
CA THR A 125 -9.84 -2.35 -11.39
C THR A 125 -8.71 -2.17 -10.39
N GLN A 126 -8.41 -0.92 -10.07
CA GLN A 126 -7.56 -0.56 -8.94
C GLN A 126 -8.37 -0.06 -7.76
N ILE A 127 -7.78 -0.19 -6.58
CA ILE A 127 -8.34 0.38 -5.35
C ILE A 127 -7.34 1.34 -4.69
N SER A 128 -7.86 2.31 -3.95
CA SER A 128 -7.10 3.02 -2.92
C SER A 128 -7.51 2.44 -1.58
N ASP A 129 -6.55 1.90 -0.84
CA ASP A 129 -6.80 1.23 0.42
C ASP A 129 -5.75 1.55 1.48
N THR A 130 -6.21 1.56 2.72
CA THR A 130 -5.40 1.74 3.91
C THR A 130 -5.67 0.60 4.88
N LEU A 131 -4.60 0.07 5.46
CA LEU A 131 -4.71 -0.74 6.66
C LEU A 131 -4.73 0.20 7.87
N THR A 132 -5.87 0.33 8.54
CA THR A 132 -5.99 1.25 9.68
C THR A 132 -5.71 0.55 11.00
N ARG A 133 -5.14 1.31 11.93
CA ARG A 133 -4.88 0.92 13.32
C ARG A 133 -6.14 1.11 14.18
N THR A 134 -6.84 0.03 14.49
CA THR A 134 -7.87 0.02 15.54
C THR A 134 -7.26 -0.48 16.86
N ASP A 135 -7.11 0.42 17.84
CA ASP A 135 -6.77 0.22 19.27
C ASP A 135 -5.75 -0.89 19.68
N ARG A 136 -5.73 -1.37 20.94
CA ARG A 136 -4.50 -1.84 21.66
C ARG A 136 -3.90 -3.22 21.28
N ASN A 137 -4.42 -3.94 20.30
CA ASN A 137 -3.89 -5.25 19.85
C ASN A 137 -3.36 -5.20 18.40
N ILE A 138 -2.58 -4.16 18.11
CA ILE A 138 -2.11 -3.83 16.76
C ILE A 138 -1.01 -4.80 16.35
N TRP A 139 -1.25 -5.53 15.27
CA TRP A 139 -0.16 -6.18 14.57
C TRP A 139 0.71 -5.10 13.89
N PRO A 140 1.99 -4.94 14.28
CA PRO A 140 2.82 -3.88 13.73
C PRO A 140 3.32 -4.26 12.34
N TYR A 141 2.50 -4.08 11.30
CA TYR A 141 2.89 -4.34 9.92
C TYR A 141 3.94 -3.33 9.41
N GLY A 142 4.86 -3.82 8.59
CA GLY A 142 5.92 -3.05 7.96
C GLY A 142 5.52 -2.55 6.58
N SER A 143 4.93 -3.42 5.77
CA SER A 143 4.51 -3.16 4.40
C SER A 143 3.25 -3.97 4.09
N TYR A 144 2.48 -3.51 3.11
CA TYR A 144 1.42 -4.29 2.51
C TYR A 144 1.26 -3.92 1.03
N SER A 145 0.58 -4.78 0.29
CA SER A 145 0.17 -4.54 -1.09
C SER A 145 -1.18 -5.18 -1.34
N VAL A 146 -1.96 -4.57 -2.23
CA VAL A 146 -3.19 -5.16 -2.76
C VAL A 146 -3.06 -5.31 -4.26
N ARG A 147 -3.54 -6.46 -4.77
CA ARG A 147 -3.67 -6.68 -6.22
C ARG A 147 -4.97 -7.37 -6.54
N GLN A 148 -5.50 -7.08 -7.72
CA GLN A 148 -6.61 -7.83 -8.29
C GLN A 148 -6.11 -9.22 -8.74
N LEU A 149 -6.84 -10.26 -8.36
CA LEU A 149 -6.60 -11.64 -8.78
C LEU A 149 -7.42 -12.01 -10.01
N SER A 150 -8.69 -11.59 -10.04
CA SER A 150 -9.61 -11.90 -11.12
C SER A 150 -10.78 -10.93 -11.15
N TYR A 151 -11.50 -10.95 -12.27
CA TYR A 151 -12.79 -10.31 -12.45
C TYR A 151 -13.76 -11.33 -13.06
N ASP A 152 -14.94 -11.44 -12.48
CA ASP A 152 -16.06 -12.21 -13.03
C ASP A 152 -17.11 -11.25 -13.61
N PRO A 153 -17.24 -11.16 -14.96
CA PRO A 153 -18.18 -10.26 -15.60
C PRO A 153 -19.65 -10.65 -15.37
N ASP A 154 -19.95 -11.94 -15.15
CA ASP A 154 -21.34 -12.40 -14.96
C ASP A 154 -21.89 -11.91 -13.60
N SER A 155 -21.06 -11.97 -12.56
CA SER A 155 -21.42 -11.48 -11.23
C SER A 155 -21.03 -10.02 -10.98
N ARG A 156 -20.22 -9.42 -11.86
CA ARG A 156 -19.61 -8.08 -11.76
C ARG A 156 -18.76 -7.95 -10.51
N THR A 157 -17.92 -8.95 -10.27
CA THR A 157 -17.16 -9.11 -9.02
C THR A 157 -15.67 -9.17 -9.28
N CYS A 158 -14.92 -8.24 -8.70
CA CYS A 158 -13.47 -8.30 -8.61
C CYS A 158 -13.06 -9.11 -7.38
N LEU A 159 -12.08 -10.00 -7.51
CA LEU A 159 -11.37 -10.61 -6.38
C LEU A 159 -10.03 -9.91 -6.20
N PHE A 160 -9.73 -9.52 -4.96
CA PHE A 160 -8.45 -8.96 -4.56
C PHE A 160 -7.75 -9.85 -3.53
N VAL A 161 -6.43 -9.75 -3.48
CA VAL A 161 -5.62 -10.25 -2.37
C VAL A 161 -4.80 -9.12 -1.79
N LEU A 162 -4.95 -8.92 -0.50
CA LEU A 162 -4.06 -8.12 0.32
C LEU A 162 -2.98 -9.02 0.89
N THR A 163 -1.72 -8.64 0.75
CA THR A 163 -0.58 -9.29 1.41
C THR A 163 0.11 -8.27 2.28
N ALA A 164 0.25 -8.56 3.57
CA ALA A 164 0.92 -7.72 4.55
C ALA A 164 2.02 -8.51 5.27
N THR A 165 3.12 -7.83 5.59
CA THR A 165 4.20 -8.40 6.41
C THR A 165 4.39 -7.60 7.69
N GLY A 166 4.55 -8.29 8.81
CA GLY A 166 4.74 -7.82 10.18
C GLY A 166 6.19 -7.49 10.52
N ARG A 167 6.41 -6.44 11.33
CA ARG A 167 7.66 -6.25 12.09
C ARG A 167 7.80 -7.21 13.27
N ALA A 168 6.68 -7.77 13.72
CA ALA A 168 6.55 -8.77 14.77
C ALA A 168 5.47 -9.78 14.38
N ASN A 169 5.37 -10.89 15.10
CA ASN A 169 4.31 -11.87 14.87
C ASN A 169 2.92 -11.27 15.02
N VAL A 170 1.98 -11.81 14.25
CA VAL A 170 0.55 -11.55 14.40
C VAL A 170 0.16 -11.96 15.82
N PRO A 171 -0.37 -11.03 16.65
CA PRO A 171 -0.85 -11.37 17.99
C PRO A 171 -1.98 -12.40 17.94
N GLU A 172 -2.14 -13.16 19.01
CA GLU A 172 -3.38 -13.93 19.23
C GLU A 172 -4.59 -12.98 19.21
N ASP A 173 -5.67 -13.43 18.57
CA ASP A 173 -6.91 -12.67 18.38
C ASP A 173 -6.73 -11.31 17.65
N ALA A 174 -5.67 -11.16 16.85
CA ALA A 174 -5.45 -9.94 16.08
C ALA A 174 -6.62 -9.66 15.13
N THR A 175 -6.99 -8.39 15.01
CA THR A 175 -7.96 -7.92 14.02
C THR A 175 -7.26 -6.98 13.04
N LEU A 176 -7.43 -7.25 11.75
CA LEU A 176 -6.97 -6.40 10.67
C LEU A 176 -8.15 -5.55 10.18
N CYS A 177 -7.96 -4.23 10.13
CA CYS A 177 -8.95 -3.30 9.57
C CYS A 177 -8.51 -2.89 8.16
N LEU A 178 -9.24 -3.34 7.14
CA LEU A 178 -9.04 -2.92 5.76
C LEU A 178 -10.06 -1.83 5.43
N ASP A 179 -9.56 -0.63 5.16
CA ASP A 179 -10.36 0.49 4.66
C ASP A 179 -10.08 0.68 3.17
N VAL A 180 -11.12 0.56 2.35
CA VAL A 180 -11.08 0.91 0.94
C VAL A 180 -11.77 2.27 0.78
N GLU A 181 -11.09 3.20 0.12
CA GLU A 181 -11.55 4.58 -0.04
C GLU A 181 -12.02 4.87 -1.47
N ARG A 182 -11.44 4.16 -2.45
CA ARG A 182 -11.71 4.39 -3.86
C ARG A 182 -11.60 3.10 -4.66
N LEU A 183 -12.49 2.93 -5.64
CA LEU A 183 -12.35 1.92 -6.69
C LEU A 183 -12.39 2.58 -8.07
N LEU A 184 -11.53 2.15 -8.98
CA LEU A 184 -11.46 2.66 -10.34
C LEU A 184 -11.30 1.50 -11.33
N GLY A 185 -12.40 1.12 -11.99
CA GLY A 185 -12.37 0.21 -13.13
C GLY A 185 -11.91 0.89 -14.41
N GLY A 186 -11.42 0.11 -15.37
CA GLY A 186 -10.85 0.61 -16.62
C GLY A 186 -9.54 1.36 -16.43
N TYR A 187 -8.82 1.10 -15.33
CA TYR A 187 -7.58 1.82 -15.04
C TYR A 187 -6.51 1.50 -16.07
N GLN A 188 -5.94 2.56 -16.62
CA GLN A 188 -4.80 2.52 -17.51
C GLN A 188 -3.82 3.61 -17.09
N SER A 189 -2.52 3.35 -17.32
CA SER A 189 -1.46 4.31 -17.05
C SER A 189 -0.52 4.41 -18.24
N VAL A 190 -0.08 5.63 -18.54
CA VAL A 190 0.95 5.90 -19.55
C VAL A 190 2.01 6.83 -18.98
N SER A 191 3.27 6.60 -19.34
CA SER A 191 4.39 7.50 -19.04
C SER A 191 5.10 7.88 -20.33
N GLN A 192 5.46 9.16 -20.46
CA GLN A 192 6.31 9.69 -21.51
C GLN A 192 7.46 10.45 -20.88
N ARG A 193 8.69 10.12 -21.27
CA ARG A 193 9.91 10.78 -20.81
C ARG A 193 10.63 11.47 -21.97
N ILE A 194 11.04 12.72 -21.73
CA ILE A 194 11.87 13.51 -22.63
C ILE A 194 13.20 13.78 -21.92
N SER A 195 14.32 13.38 -22.52
CA SER A 195 15.64 13.76 -22.02
C SER A 195 16.02 15.15 -22.54
N ALA A 196 16.41 16.04 -21.63
CA ALA A 196 16.82 17.40 -21.98
C ALA A 196 18.11 17.45 -22.81
N ALA A 197 18.94 16.41 -22.74
CA ALA A 197 20.14 16.27 -23.57
C ALA A 197 19.85 15.73 -24.98
N SER A 198 18.62 15.29 -25.26
CA SER A 198 18.26 14.76 -26.58
C SER A 198 18.09 15.90 -27.58
N GLU A 199 18.80 15.84 -28.70
CA GLU A 199 18.61 16.78 -29.81
C GLU A 199 17.17 16.75 -30.35
N GLN A 200 16.48 15.61 -30.26
CA GLN A 200 15.08 15.45 -30.67
C GLN A 200 14.10 16.16 -29.73
N ALA A 201 14.47 16.36 -28.47
CA ALA A 201 13.65 17.09 -27.51
C ALA A 201 13.63 18.60 -27.78
N GLY A 202 14.67 19.12 -28.44
CA GLY A 202 14.74 20.53 -28.84
C GLY A 202 14.71 21.55 -27.69
N ILE A 203 14.92 21.13 -26.44
CA ILE A 203 14.85 22.03 -25.29
C ILE A 203 16.11 22.90 -25.26
N THR A 204 15.94 24.18 -25.56
CA THR A 204 17.02 25.18 -25.54
C THR A 204 16.72 26.29 -24.54
N ALA A 205 17.69 27.18 -24.30
CA ALA A 205 17.49 28.36 -23.46
C ALA A 205 16.71 29.48 -24.17
N GLU A 206 16.33 29.30 -25.43
CA GLU A 206 15.51 30.28 -26.15
C GLU A 206 14.05 30.19 -25.71
N LEU A 207 13.42 31.36 -25.57
CA LEU A 207 12.01 31.43 -25.24
C LEU A 207 11.19 31.01 -26.45
N LEU A 208 10.29 30.06 -26.24
CA LEU A 208 9.44 29.48 -27.26
C LEU A 208 8.19 30.33 -27.49
N PRO A 209 7.59 30.24 -28.70
CA PRO A 209 6.30 30.87 -28.98
C PRO A 209 5.26 30.53 -27.92
N SER A 210 4.68 31.57 -27.33
CA SER A 210 3.74 31.47 -26.22
C SER A 210 2.53 32.37 -26.48
N THR A 211 1.41 32.09 -25.82
CA THR A 211 0.23 32.96 -25.83
C THR A 211 -0.23 33.24 -24.40
N ARG A 212 -1.19 34.17 -24.26
CA ARG A 212 -1.87 34.41 -22.99
C ARG A 212 -3.31 33.96 -23.07
N THR A 213 -3.74 33.21 -22.07
CA THR A 213 -5.14 32.83 -21.87
C THR A 213 -5.96 34.03 -21.36
N GLN A 214 -7.28 33.89 -21.30
CA GLN A 214 -8.19 34.98 -20.90
C GLN A 214 -7.99 35.41 -19.44
N ASP A 215 -7.58 34.49 -18.57
CA ASP A 215 -7.20 34.74 -17.17
C ASP A 215 -5.79 35.35 -17.03
N GLY A 216 -5.08 35.54 -18.15
CA GLY A 216 -3.77 36.20 -18.20
C GLY A 216 -2.57 35.28 -17.96
N SER A 217 -2.79 33.97 -17.82
CA SER A 217 -1.74 32.96 -17.72
C SER A 217 -0.97 32.83 -19.04
N THR A 218 0.36 32.72 -18.96
CA THR A 218 1.21 32.38 -20.11
C THR A 218 1.17 30.88 -20.32
N VAL A 219 1.07 30.44 -21.57
CA VAL A 219 1.10 29.02 -21.97
C VAL A 219 1.89 28.84 -23.24
N LEU A 220 2.54 27.67 -23.40
CA LEU A 220 3.28 27.36 -24.63
C LEU A 220 2.35 27.08 -25.80
N LEU A 221 2.78 27.44 -27.01
CA LEU A 221 2.19 26.91 -28.23
C LEU A 221 2.79 25.53 -28.55
N PRO A 222 2.03 24.62 -29.18
CA PRO A 222 2.54 23.32 -29.61
C PRO A 222 3.76 23.43 -30.54
N GLN A 223 4.67 22.47 -30.46
CA GLN A 223 5.85 22.36 -31.33
C GLN A 223 5.60 21.33 -32.44
N PRO A 224 5.79 21.68 -33.72
CA PRO A 224 5.52 20.76 -34.85
C PRO A 224 6.27 19.43 -34.75
N GLU A 225 7.51 19.45 -34.24
CA GLU A 225 8.36 18.26 -34.09
C GLU A 225 7.75 17.26 -33.10
N LEU A 226 7.34 17.74 -31.92
CA LEU A 226 6.73 16.91 -30.88
C LEU A 226 5.28 16.50 -31.24
N GLU A 227 4.54 17.34 -31.97
CA GLU A 227 3.22 16.98 -32.49
C GLU A 227 3.28 15.84 -33.52
N SER A 228 4.32 15.81 -34.36
CA SER A 228 4.53 14.73 -35.33
C SER A 228 4.83 13.40 -34.65
N ASP A 229 5.60 13.40 -33.56
CA ASP A 229 5.91 12.20 -32.78
C ASP A 229 4.71 11.72 -31.95
N ALA A 230 3.88 12.64 -31.46
CA ALA A 230 2.62 12.35 -30.76
C ALA A 230 1.56 11.66 -31.65
N ALA A 231 1.66 11.78 -32.98
CA ALA A 231 0.74 11.14 -33.93
C ALA A 231 0.78 9.59 -33.92
N ALA A 232 1.62 8.98 -33.09
CA ALA A 232 1.74 7.54 -32.88
C ALA A 232 0.57 6.88 -32.11
N GLY A 233 -0.50 7.63 -31.78
CA GLY A 233 -1.72 7.07 -31.19
C GLY A 233 -1.67 6.87 -29.67
N ALA A 234 -0.74 7.55 -28.98
CA ALA A 234 -0.71 7.56 -27.51
C ALA A 234 -1.91 8.35 -26.95
N PRO A 235 -2.54 7.89 -25.86
CA PRO A 235 -3.73 8.54 -25.28
C PRO A 235 -3.43 9.93 -24.70
N PHE A 236 -2.18 10.15 -24.29
CA PHE A 236 -1.64 11.43 -23.81
C PHE A 236 -0.25 11.63 -24.41
N SER A 237 0.08 12.86 -24.80
CA SER A 237 1.39 13.17 -25.36
C SER A 237 1.86 14.57 -25.00
N ILE A 238 3.15 14.71 -24.72
CA ILE A 238 3.84 15.99 -24.63
C ILE A 238 3.98 16.55 -26.05
N VAL A 239 3.35 17.70 -26.30
CA VAL A 239 3.33 18.40 -27.60
C VAL A 239 4.13 19.69 -27.60
N ALA A 240 4.59 20.15 -26.43
CA ALA A 240 5.61 21.18 -26.29
C ALA A 240 6.33 21.04 -24.94
N ALA A 241 7.62 21.33 -24.91
CA ALA A 241 8.38 21.45 -23.67
C ALA A 241 9.51 22.48 -23.85
N GLY A 242 9.67 23.40 -22.91
CA GLY A 242 10.73 24.43 -22.93
C GLY A 242 10.33 25.70 -22.22
N PHE A 243 11.08 26.79 -22.41
CA PHE A 243 10.83 28.03 -21.68
C PHE A 243 9.81 28.92 -22.40
N ALA A 244 8.77 29.36 -21.69
CA ALA A 244 7.74 30.23 -22.24
C ALA A 244 8.11 31.72 -22.13
N ALA A 245 7.27 32.61 -22.68
CA ALA A 245 7.53 34.06 -22.70
C ALA A 245 7.60 34.73 -21.32
N ASP A 246 7.18 34.05 -20.25
CA ASP A 246 7.34 34.49 -18.87
C ASP A 246 8.67 34.04 -18.22
N GLY A 247 9.48 33.27 -18.95
CA GLY A 247 10.78 32.80 -18.54
C GLY A 247 10.76 31.54 -17.68
N ASN A 248 9.62 30.88 -17.48
CA ASN A 248 9.54 29.62 -16.73
C ASN A 248 9.59 28.41 -17.67
N LEU A 249 9.89 27.23 -17.12
CA LEU A 249 9.74 25.96 -17.84
C LEU A 249 8.27 25.56 -17.91
N HIS A 250 7.80 25.31 -19.12
CA HIS A 250 6.45 24.85 -19.40
C HIS A 250 6.49 23.52 -20.17
N VAL A 251 5.47 22.71 -19.95
CA VAL A 251 5.23 21.45 -20.64
C VAL A 251 3.76 21.37 -21.01
N ARG A 252 3.48 21.26 -22.31
CA ARG A 252 2.12 21.15 -22.83
C ARG A 252 1.81 19.71 -23.18
N VAL A 253 0.74 19.19 -22.61
CA VAL A 253 0.24 17.83 -22.79
C VAL A 253 -1.09 17.86 -23.53
N ARG A 254 -1.22 17.01 -24.55
CA ARG A 254 -2.43 16.81 -25.33
C ARG A 254 -3.08 15.47 -25.00
N PRO A 255 -4.29 15.47 -24.40
CA PRO A 255 -5.17 14.30 -24.39
C PRO A 255 -5.70 14.01 -25.80
N ALA A 256 -5.54 12.78 -26.27
CA ALA A 256 -5.99 12.33 -27.60
C ALA A 256 -7.28 11.48 -27.54
N ILE A 257 -7.73 11.11 -26.35
CA ILE A 257 -8.93 10.32 -26.12
C ILE A 257 -9.87 11.04 -25.14
N SER A 258 -11.16 10.74 -25.24
CA SER A 258 -12.11 11.11 -24.21
C SER A 258 -12.00 10.08 -23.08
N THR A 259 -11.78 10.56 -21.87
CA THR A 259 -11.76 9.74 -20.66
C THR A 259 -13.00 10.01 -19.81
N ALA A 260 -13.43 9.01 -19.07
CA ALA A 260 -14.39 9.21 -17.97
C ALA A 260 -13.67 9.84 -16.76
N TRP A 261 -12.40 9.48 -16.55
CA TRP A 261 -11.54 10.08 -15.54
C TRP A 261 -10.08 10.08 -15.98
N GLN A 262 -9.33 11.10 -15.54
CA GLN A 262 -7.90 11.18 -15.75
C GLN A 262 -7.21 11.96 -14.62
N ASN A 263 -5.97 11.58 -14.34
CA ASN A 263 -5.04 12.28 -13.47
C ASN A 263 -3.68 12.32 -14.16
N ILE A 264 -3.24 13.51 -14.54
CA ILE A 264 -2.00 13.72 -15.29
C ILE A 264 -1.04 14.50 -14.40
N ALA A 265 0.13 13.94 -14.17
CA ALA A 265 1.23 14.58 -13.47
C ALA A 265 2.39 14.83 -14.44
N VAL A 266 3.04 15.99 -14.30
CA VAL A 266 4.25 16.31 -15.05
C VAL A 266 5.32 16.72 -14.06
N SER A 267 6.51 16.15 -14.19
CA SER A 267 7.65 16.46 -13.33
C SER A 267 8.92 16.69 -14.15
N ALA A 268 9.84 17.47 -13.58
CA ALA A 268 11.17 17.71 -14.13
C ALA A 268 12.23 17.23 -13.13
N THR A 269 13.19 16.43 -13.60
CA THR A 269 14.36 16.04 -12.82
C THR A 269 15.47 17.08 -13.00
N ILE A 270 15.84 17.72 -11.90
CA ILE A 270 16.82 18.82 -11.86
C ILE A 270 18.02 18.40 -11.00
N LEU A 271 19.23 18.59 -11.52
CA LEU A 271 20.48 18.35 -10.81
C LEU A 271 20.71 19.38 -9.71
N LYS A 272 21.12 18.92 -8.55
CA LYS A 272 21.75 19.71 -7.49
C LYS A 272 23.24 19.94 -7.80
N ASP A 273 23.86 20.83 -7.01
CA ASP A 273 25.28 21.17 -7.15
C ASP A 273 26.21 19.97 -6.86
N ASP A 274 25.74 19.00 -6.07
CA ASP A 274 26.42 17.74 -5.78
C ASP A 274 26.24 16.67 -6.88
N GLY A 275 25.51 16.99 -7.95
CA GLY A 275 25.20 16.08 -9.05
C GLY A 275 24.01 15.15 -8.80
N ALA A 276 23.32 15.23 -7.66
CA ALA A 276 22.13 14.43 -7.41
C ALA A 276 20.91 15.02 -8.15
N GLY A 277 20.16 14.17 -8.87
CA GLY A 277 18.90 14.56 -9.51
C GLY A 277 17.74 14.54 -8.52
N VAL A 278 16.89 15.57 -8.56
CA VAL A 278 15.65 15.65 -7.77
C VAL A 278 14.47 15.95 -8.69
N GLY A 279 13.39 15.20 -8.53
CA GLY A 279 12.12 15.43 -9.24
C GLY A 279 11.37 16.61 -8.64
N HIS A 280 10.85 17.48 -9.49
CA HIS A 280 10.01 18.61 -9.15
C HIS A 280 8.72 18.55 -9.96
N ASP A 281 7.58 18.50 -9.30
CA ASP A 281 6.28 18.54 -9.97
C ASP A 281 6.02 19.93 -10.55
N LEU A 282 5.44 19.97 -11.75
CA LEU A 282 4.94 21.19 -12.36
C LEU A 282 3.52 21.43 -11.86
N GLU A 283 3.31 22.50 -11.10
CA GLU A 283 2.09 22.68 -10.30
C GLU A 283 0.98 23.43 -11.04
N LYS A 284 1.32 24.47 -11.81
CA LYS A 284 0.31 25.33 -12.43
C LYS A 284 -0.19 24.70 -13.73
N VAL A 285 -1.43 24.20 -13.69
CA VAL A 285 -2.11 23.62 -14.85
C VAL A 285 -3.07 24.63 -15.47
N THR A 286 -2.85 24.99 -16.73
CA THR A 286 -3.69 25.92 -17.49
C THR A 286 -4.34 25.20 -18.67
N PRO A 287 -5.67 25.02 -18.69
CA PRO A 287 -6.37 24.44 -19.84
C PRO A 287 -6.35 25.39 -21.05
N ILE A 288 -6.01 24.87 -22.23
CA ILE A 288 -6.01 25.64 -23.48
C ILE A 288 -6.38 24.76 -24.68
N ASP A 289 -7.54 25.04 -25.29
CA ASP A 289 -8.02 24.36 -26.50
C ASP A 289 -7.98 22.82 -26.42
N GLY A 290 -8.31 22.26 -25.26
CA GLY A 290 -8.31 20.81 -25.01
C GLY A 290 -6.95 20.24 -24.53
N ASP A 291 -5.87 21.02 -24.62
CA ASP A 291 -4.57 20.69 -24.03
C ASP A 291 -4.47 21.21 -22.58
N LEU A 292 -3.46 20.72 -21.88
CA LEU A 292 -3.08 21.16 -20.54
C LEU A 292 -1.63 21.65 -20.55
N ASP A 293 -1.41 22.87 -20.07
CA ASP A 293 -0.07 23.46 -19.96
C ASP A 293 0.36 23.49 -18.48
N TYR A 294 1.44 22.79 -18.18
CA TYR A 294 2.05 22.64 -16.86
C TYR A 294 3.25 23.57 -16.75
N CYS A 295 3.42 24.28 -15.63
CA CYS A 295 4.52 25.22 -15.42
C CYS A 295 5.29 24.92 -14.12
N LEU A 296 6.63 25.01 -14.19
CA LEU A 296 7.52 25.08 -13.04
C LEU A 296 7.97 26.53 -12.84
N GLU A 297 7.30 27.25 -11.95
CA GLU A 297 7.62 28.64 -11.67
C GLU A 297 9.02 28.77 -11.04
N GLY A 298 9.79 29.76 -11.50
CA GLY A 298 11.12 30.06 -10.97
C GLY A 298 12.23 29.14 -11.47
N PHE A 299 11.95 28.26 -12.44
CA PHE A 299 12.98 27.53 -13.18
C PHE A 299 13.18 28.12 -14.57
N GLY A 300 14.23 28.93 -14.72
CA GLY A 300 14.49 29.72 -15.92
C GLY A 300 15.54 29.16 -16.88
N PRO A 301 15.70 29.76 -18.08
CA PRO A 301 16.66 29.34 -19.10
C PRO A 301 18.11 29.21 -18.61
N GLU A 302 18.52 30.07 -17.68
CA GLU A 302 19.84 30.06 -17.06
C GLU A 302 20.12 28.80 -16.23
N GLN A 303 19.07 28.05 -15.87
CA GLN A 303 19.15 26.80 -15.11
C GLN A 303 19.04 25.56 -16.01
N LEU A 304 18.92 25.72 -17.34
CA LEU A 304 18.74 24.62 -18.29
C LEU A 304 19.79 23.52 -18.16
N SER A 305 21.06 23.87 -17.88
CA SER A 305 22.14 22.89 -17.70
C SER A 305 21.91 21.90 -16.56
N ARG A 306 20.98 22.21 -15.65
CA ARG A 306 20.57 21.34 -14.53
C ARG A 306 19.39 20.46 -14.88
N LEU A 307 18.62 20.76 -15.92
CA LEU A 307 17.49 19.93 -16.34
C LEU A 307 18.01 18.65 -17.00
N THR A 308 17.44 17.51 -16.63
CA THR A 308 17.88 16.21 -17.16
C THR A 308 16.77 15.47 -17.89
N VAL A 309 15.61 15.37 -17.26
CA VAL A 309 14.45 14.63 -17.76
C VAL A 309 13.19 15.41 -17.44
N ILE A 310 12.25 15.43 -18.37
CA ILE A 310 10.85 15.76 -18.14
C ILE A 310 10.07 14.46 -18.26
N GLU A 311 9.23 14.16 -17.28
CA GLU A 311 8.34 13.00 -17.28
C GLU A 311 6.90 13.45 -17.15
N MET A 312 6.04 12.99 -18.06
CA MET A 312 4.60 13.02 -17.90
C MET A 312 4.13 11.60 -17.53
N THR A 313 3.31 11.49 -16.50
CA THR A 313 2.51 10.28 -16.21
C THR A 313 1.04 10.63 -16.27
N ALA A 314 0.23 9.74 -16.83
CA ALA A 314 -1.22 9.90 -16.90
C ALA A 314 -1.90 8.59 -16.53
N ASP A 315 -2.62 8.62 -15.42
CA ASP A 315 -3.54 7.58 -15.00
C ASP A 315 -4.94 7.95 -15.48
N TYR A 316 -5.68 7.02 -16.07
CA TYR A 316 -6.98 7.33 -16.65
C TYR A 316 -7.90 6.12 -16.70
N SER A 317 -9.18 6.39 -16.93
CA SER A 317 -10.19 5.38 -17.24
C SER A 317 -11.11 5.88 -18.35
N VAL A 318 -11.39 4.98 -19.29
CA VAL A 318 -12.44 5.16 -20.30
C VAL A 318 -13.77 4.53 -19.87
N LEU A 319 -13.75 3.73 -18.80
CA LEU A 319 -14.91 2.99 -18.31
C LEU A 319 -15.79 3.85 -17.39
N SER A 320 -15.21 4.44 -16.34
CA SER A 320 -15.96 5.15 -15.32
C SER A 320 -15.14 6.20 -14.57
N GLU A 321 -15.83 7.12 -13.90
CA GLU A 321 -15.23 7.90 -12.81
C GLU A 321 -14.96 7.01 -11.59
N PRO A 322 -13.97 7.34 -10.75
CA PRO A 322 -13.71 6.61 -9.52
C PRO A 322 -14.94 6.59 -8.62
N VAL A 323 -15.22 5.43 -8.04
CA VAL A 323 -16.23 5.29 -7.00
C VAL A 323 -15.56 5.58 -5.66
N GLU A 324 -15.78 6.80 -5.15
CA GLU A 324 -15.29 7.24 -3.84
C GLU A 324 -16.27 6.82 -2.73
N GLY A 325 -15.77 6.16 -1.68
CA GLY A 325 -16.59 5.66 -0.56
C GLY A 325 -15.74 5.34 0.67
N ASN A 326 -16.35 4.73 1.68
CA ASN A 326 -15.62 4.30 2.87
C ASN A 326 -16.07 2.88 3.27
N TRP A 327 -15.43 1.89 2.66
CA TRP A 327 -15.68 0.48 2.96
C TRP A 327 -14.65 0.00 3.98
N SER A 328 -15.11 -0.22 5.20
CA SER A 328 -14.27 -0.76 6.28
C SER A 328 -14.62 -2.22 6.57
N LEU A 329 -13.62 -3.10 6.56
CA LEU A 329 -13.73 -4.51 6.94
C LEU A 329 -12.89 -4.79 8.19
N GLU A 330 -13.54 -5.25 9.26
CA GLU A 330 -12.86 -5.81 10.43
C GLU A 330 -12.68 -7.33 10.25
N ILE A 331 -11.43 -7.77 10.21
CA ILE A 331 -11.06 -9.15 9.86
C ILE A 331 -10.32 -9.76 11.04
N SER A 332 -11.00 -10.63 11.79
CA SER A 332 -10.36 -11.43 12.83
C SER A 332 -9.41 -12.45 12.19
N LEU A 333 -8.15 -12.43 12.61
CA LEU A 333 -7.11 -13.31 12.12
C LEU A 333 -6.98 -14.53 13.04
N GLN A 334 -6.88 -15.70 12.42
CA GLN A 334 -6.49 -16.94 13.09
C GLN A 334 -5.09 -17.30 12.61
N THR A 335 -4.13 -17.30 13.53
CA THR A 335 -2.73 -17.58 13.24
C THR A 335 -2.48 -19.08 13.14
N VAL A 336 -1.71 -19.49 12.14
CA VAL A 336 -1.14 -20.83 12.09
C VAL A 336 -0.19 -20.99 13.28
N GLU A 337 -0.34 -22.10 14.01
CA GLU A 337 0.51 -22.42 15.16
C GLU A 337 1.96 -22.64 14.71
N ALA A 338 2.89 -22.12 15.50
CA ALA A 338 4.32 -22.24 15.26
C ALA A 338 5.02 -22.70 16.54
N GLU A 339 5.98 -23.60 16.38
CA GLU A 339 6.89 -24.00 17.45
C GLU A 339 8.00 -22.95 17.60
N HIS A 340 8.34 -22.60 18.84
CA HIS A 340 9.36 -21.60 19.16
C HIS A 340 10.59 -22.29 19.75
N ILE A 341 11.66 -22.39 18.97
CA ILE A 341 12.89 -23.08 19.36
C ILE A 341 13.93 -22.04 19.74
N SER A 342 14.34 -22.00 21.01
CA SER A 342 15.45 -21.15 21.44
C SER A 342 16.76 -21.61 20.84
N VAL A 343 17.53 -20.68 20.28
CA VAL A 343 18.85 -20.96 19.70
C VAL A 343 19.89 -19.98 20.24
N SER A 344 21.14 -20.39 20.22
CA SER A 344 22.27 -19.51 20.51
C SER A 344 23.32 -19.71 19.43
N LEU A 345 23.15 -18.97 18.33
CA LEU A 345 23.99 -19.08 17.14
C LEU A 345 24.58 -17.71 16.80
N ALA A 346 25.91 -17.62 16.74
CA ALA A 346 26.60 -16.42 16.32
C ALA A 346 26.63 -16.34 14.79
N LEU A 347 25.96 -15.33 14.23
CA LEU A 347 25.91 -15.05 12.81
C LEU A 347 26.90 -13.92 12.48
N PRO A 348 27.75 -14.08 11.45
CA PRO A 348 28.70 -13.05 11.08
C PRO A 348 27.98 -11.82 10.51
N ALA A 349 28.28 -10.65 11.07
CA ALA A 349 27.91 -9.37 10.46
C ALA A 349 28.55 -9.26 9.06
N ASP A 350 27.98 -8.44 8.20
CA ASP A 350 28.41 -8.34 6.80
C ASP A 350 29.83 -7.79 6.67
N GLN A 351 30.22 -6.89 7.57
CA GLN A 351 31.62 -6.53 7.76
C GLN A 351 32.17 -7.31 8.95
N ALA A 352 33.16 -8.17 8.70
CA ALA A 352 33.72 -9.04 9.74
C ALA A 352 34.36 -8.26 10.91
N SER A 353 34.77 -7.01 10.69
CA SER A 353 35.23 -6.09 11.74
C SER A 353 34.17 -5.77 12.77
N ASP A 354 32.90 -5.89 12.40
CA ASP A 354 31.78 -5.44 13.22
C ASP A 354 31.37 -6.51 14.22
N GLY A 355 31.85 -7.75 14.07
CA GLY A 355 31.62 -8.87 14.98
C GLY A 355 30.46 -9.77 14.53
N SER A 356 29.69 -10.27 15.48
CA SER A 356 28.57 -11.19 15.24
C SER A 356 27.27 -10.67 15.84
N VAL A 357 26.17 -11.03 15.18
CA VAL A 357 24.81 -10.91 15.68
C VAL A 357 24.39 -12.27 16.22
N MET A 358 23.73 -12.31 17.38
CA MET A 358 23.23 -13.56 17.93
C MET A 358 21.82 -13.85 17.39
N ALA A 359 21.61 -15.06 16.88
CA ALA A 359 20.28 -15.62 16.74
C ALA A 359 19.76 -16.04 18.12
N GLU A 360 18.50 -15.73 18.41
CA GLU A 360 17.84 -15.98 19.70
C GLU A 360 16.82 -17.13 19.59
N ARG A 361 16.09 -17.20 18.48
CA ARG A 361 15.09 -18.26 18.27
C ARG A 361 14.80 -18.54 16.80
N LEU A 362 14.30 -19.74 16.54
CA LEU A 362 13.59 -20.12 15.34
C LEU A 362 12.09 -20.20 15.66
N GLU A 363 11.25 -19.82 14.72
CA GLU A 363 9.80 -20.00 14.76
C GLU A 363 9.42 -20.88 13.56
N LEU A 364 8.93 -22.08 13.82
CA LEU A 364 8.68 -23.11 12.82
C LEU A 364 7.18 -23.42 12.75
N SER A 365 6.55 -23.08 11.64
CA SER A 365 5.17 -23.46 11.35
C SER A 365 5.14 -24.48 10.21
N PRO A 366 3.97 -25.09 9.92
CA PRO A 366 3.80 -25.89 8.72
C PRO A 366 4.18 -25.16 7.42
N LEU A 367 4.11 -23.82 7.41
CA LEU A 367 4.22 -23.00 6.20
C LEU A 367 5.54 -22.24 6.09
N SER A 368 6.18 -21.93 7.22
CA SER A 368 7.39 -21.12 7.24
C SER A 368 8.36 -21.47 8.35
N LEU A 369 9.60 -21.06 8.14
CA LEU A 369 10.67 -21.02 9.12
C LEU A 369 11.10 -19.57 9.27
N THR A 370 11.05 -19.03 10.48
CA THR A 370 11.51 -17.68 10.78
C THR A 370 12.70 -17.72 11.74
N LEU A 371 13.76 -17.00 11.40
CA LEU A 371 14.88 -16.73 12.28
C LEU A 371 14.68 -15.37 12.94
N VAL A 372 14.87 -15.30 14.25
CA VAL A 372 14.86 -14.04 15.01
C VAL A 372 16.21 -13.85 15.69
N CYS A 373 16.77 -12.65 15.52
CA CYS A 373 18.03 -12.24 16.11
C CYS A 373 17.83 -11.30 17.30
N ASP A 374 18.78 -11.37 18.22
CA ASP A 374 18.89 -10.48 19.35
C ASP A 374 19.33 -9.08 18.89
N GLN A 375 18.42 -8.11 19.03
CA GLN A 375 18.66 -6.72 18.67
C GLN A 375 19.74 -6.06 19.52
N ASP A 376 19.95 -6.48 20.78
CA ASP A 376 20.98 -5.90 21.64
C ASP A 376 22.37 -6.23 21.09
N THR A 377 22.55 -7.38 20.44
CA THR A 377 23.81 -7.72 19.78
C THR A 377 24.06 -6.93 18.50
N MET A 378 23.05 -6.28 17.94
CA MET A 378 23.17 -5.41 16.75
C MET A 378 23.60 -3.99 17.10
N TYR A 379 23.28 -3.54 18.31
CA TYR A 379 23.61 -2.21 18.81
C TYR A 379 24.56 -2.36 20.01
N PRO A 380 25.88 -2.44 19.77
CA PRO A 380 26.86 -2.49 20.85
C PRO A 380 26.70 -1.31 21.83
N GLU A 381 27.11 -1.50 23.09
CA GLU A 381 27.03 -0.49 24.15
C GLU A 381 27.82 0.81 23.85
N ASP A 382 28.61 0.85 22.77
CA ASP A 382 29.30 2.06 22.32
C ASP A 382 28.35 3.14 21.76
N GLY A 383 27.08 2.80 21.54
CA GLY A 383 26.01 3.71 21.12
C GLY A 383 26.20 4.37 19.76
N THR A 384 27.21 3.94 18.98
CA THR A 384 27.57 4.55 17.70
C THR A 384 27.79 3.53 16.59
N SER A 385 28.08 2.27 16.94
CA SER A 385 28.22 1.18 16.00
C SER A 385 26.89 0.46 15.76
N PHE A 386 26.71 -0.07 14.57
CA PHE A 386 25.59 -0.93 14.22
C PHE A 386 26.11 -2.13 13.43
N ARG A 387 25.82 -3.34 13.90
CA ARG A 387 26.20 -4.58 13.20
C ARG A 387 25.16 -4.90 12.15
N TYR A 388 25.45 -4.54 10.91
CA TYR A 388 24.59 -4.89 9.79
C TYR A 388 24.74 -6.37 9.42
N ILE A 389 23.62 -7.03 9.18
CA ILE A 389 23.58 -8.41 8.71
C ILE A 389 22.54 -8.56 7.61
N THR A 390 22.97 -9.12 6.48
CA THR A 390 22.06 -9.49 5.39
C THR A 390 21.54 -10.90 5.64
N LEU A 391 20.37 -11.04 6.27
CA LEU A 391 19.81 -12.35 6.64
C LEU A 391 19.38 -13.20 5.42
N GLU A 392 18.97 -12.56 4.32
CA GLU A 392 18.61 -13.24 3.06
C GLU A 392 19.74 -14.09 2.47
N LYS A 393 21.01 -13.82 2.84
CA LYS A 393 22.16 -14.60 2.37
C LYS A 393 22.19 -16.01 2.95
N PHE A 394 21.44 -16.25 4.02
CA PHE A 394 21.34 -17.57 4.62
C PHE A 394 20.31 -18.42 3.87
N ALA A 395 20.71 -19.66 3.54
CA ALA A 395 19.85 -20.68 2.96
C ALA A 395 19.67 -21.80 3.99
N PRO A 396 18.69 -21.69 4.91
CA PRO A 396 18.45 -22.74 5.88
C PRO A 396 18.03 -24.03 5.16
N THR A 397 18.37 -25.17 5.76
CA THR A 397 17.83 -26.47 5.34
C THR A 397 17.17 -27.17 6.51
N VAL A 398 16.06 -27.84 6.25
CA VAL A 398 15.26 -28.54 7.27
C VAL A 398 15.31 -30.04 6.97
N LEU A 399 15.79 -30.83 7.93
CA LEU A 399 15.84 -32.30 7.84
C LEU A 399 14.59 -32.88 8.49
N LEU A 400 13.88 -33.73 7.76
CA LEU A 400 12.72 -34.47 8.26
C LEU A 400 13.11 -35.89 8.73
N GLU A 401 12.28 -36.51 9.57
CA GLU A 401 12.46 -37.89 10.07
C GLU A 401 12.62 -38.93 8.95
N ASN A 402 11.93 -38.74 7.84
CA ASN A 402 12.00 -39.62 6.67
C ASN A 402 13.30 -39.46 5.85
N GLY A 403 14.21 -38.58 6.29
CA GLY A 403 15.49 -38.27 5.64
C GLY A 403 15.43 -37.24 4.52
N ALA A 404 14.25 -36.67 4.22
CA ALA A 404 14.11 -35.58 3.27
C ALA A 404 14.77 -34.31 3.81
N VAL A 405 15.46 -33.58 2.93
CA VAL A 405 16.04 -32.28 3.23
C VAL A 405 15.32 -31.23 2.39
N LEU A 406 14.71 -30.27 3.06
CA LEU A 406 13.97 -29.16 2.45
C LEU A 406 14.80 -27.89 2.49
N THR A 407 14.68 -27.06 1.45
CA THR A 407 15.30 -25.75 1.37
C THR A 407 14.19 -24.71 1.16
N PRO A 408 13.65 -24.10 2.24
CA PRO A 408 12.60 -23.10 2.09
C PRO A 408 13.13 -21.84 1.40
N SER A 409 12.25 -21.17 0.66
CA SER A 409 12.58 -19.98 -0.13
C SER A 409 12.45 -18.72 0.71
N TYR A 410 13.40 -17.78 0.60
CA TYR A 410 13.32 -16.50 1.30
C TYR A 410 12.04 -15.77 0.90
N ALA A 411 11.27 -15.33 1.90
CA ALA A 411 9.99 -14.68 1.71
C ALA A 411 10.06 -13.20 2.07
N ASP A 412 10.55 -12.89 3.27
CA ASP A 412 10.71 -11.51 3.74
C ASP A 412 11.66 -11.46 4.94
N GLY A 413 12.10 -10.27 5.30
CA GLY A 413 13.02 -10.07 6.41
C GLY A 413 13.38 -8.60 6.63
N ASN A 414 14.01 -8.35 7.76
CA ASN A 414 14.61 -7.07 8.06
C ASN A 414 15.97 -7.28 8.76
N SER A 415 16.47 -6.25 9.44
CA SER A 415 17.77 -6.33 10.10
C SER A 415 17.84 -7.37 11.24
N TRP A 416 16.71 -7.82 11.82
CA TRP A 416 16.68 -8.73 12.99
C TRP A 416 15.73 -9.91 12.91
N TRP A 417 15.08 -10.14 11.78
CA TRP A 417 14.44 -11.41 11.49
C TRP A 417 14.40 -11.68 10.00
N ALA A 418 14.30 -12.94 9.61
CA ALA A 418 14.07 -13.37 8.24
C ALA A 418 13.17 -14.60 8.22
N THR A 419 12.25 -14.64 7.27
CA THR A 419 11.28 -15.71 7.08
C THR A 419 11.54 -16.39 5.74
N TRP A 420 11.56 -17.73 5.76
CA TRP A 420 11.57 -18.56 4.58
C TRP A 420 10.29 -19.40 4.54
N THR A 421 9.67 -19.54 3.38
CA THR A 421 8.44 -20.33 3.21
C THR A 421 8.70 -21.67 2.55
N PHE A 422 7.98 -22.70 2.97
CA PHE A 422 7.99 -24.00 2.31
C PHE A 422 7.10 -23.97 1.06
N ASP A 423 7.51 -24.73 0.03
CA ASP A 423 6.72 -24.92 -1.20
C ASP A 423 5.45 -25.75 -0.94
N GLN A 424 5.54 -26.69 0.00
CA GLN A 424 4.45 -27.52 0.49
C GLN A 424 4.44 -27.45 2.01
N PRO A 425 3.26 -27.44 2.65
CA PRO A 425 3.18 -27.52 4.10
C PRO A 425 3.91 -28.76 4.61
N ILE A 426 4.63 -28.57 5.70
CA ILE A 426 5.30 -29.64 6.43
C ILE A 426 4.56 -29.95 7.71
N ASP A 427 4.88 -31.08 8.31
CA ASP A 427 4.50 -31.39 9.68
C ASP A 427 5.68 -30.99 10.60
N PRO A 428 5.55 -29.94 11.43
CA PRO A 428 6.63 -29.50 12.31
C PRO A 428 7.13 -30.62 13.24
N GLU A 429 6.25 -31.54 13.66
CA GLU A 429 6.61 -32.68 14.52
C GLU A 429 7.59 -33.64 13.83
N GLN A 430 7.65 -33.66 12.49
CA GLN A 430 8.58 -34.49 11.73
C GLN A 430 9.94 -33.82 11.50
N VAL A 431 10.16 -32.62 12.00
CA VAL A 431 11.43 -31.90 11.82
C VAL A 431 12.45 -32.39 12.84
N VAL A 432 13.57 -32.93 12.35
CA VAL A 432 14.67 -33.45 13.17
C VAL A 432 15.71 -32.37 13.46
N SER A 433 16.04 -31.55 12.45
CA SER A 433 17.00 -30.46 12.64
C SER A 433 16.87 -29.38 11.59
N VAL A 434 17.31 -28.18 11.96
CA VAL A 434 17.48 -27.04 11.07
C VAL A 434 18.96 -26.74 10.95
N THR A 435 19.49 -26.72 9.74
CA THR A 435 20.86 -26.26 9.47
C THR A 435 20.82 -24.82 8.99
N LEU A 436 21.53 -23.94 9.70
CA LEU A 436 21.66 -22.52 9.40
C LEU A 436 23.12 -22.10 9.56
N ASN A 437 23.67 -21.37 8.59
CA ASN A 437 25.06 -20.91 8.59
C ASN A 437 26.07 -22.06 8.84
N GLY A 438 25.82 -23.24 8.26
CA GLY A 438 26.65 -24.44 8.43
C GLY A 438 26.59 -25.09 9.81
N GLN A 439 25.77 -24.58 10.72
CA GLN A 439 25.52 -25.20 12.03
C GLN A 439 24.17 -25.90 12.04
N THR A 440 24.15 -27.14 12.55
CA THR A 440 22.93 -27.94 12.68
C THR A 440 22.38 -27.80 14.08
N ILE A 441 21.13 -27.34 14.16
CA ILE A 441 20.36 -27.15 15.37
C ILE A 441 19.38 -28.33 15.45
N PRO A 442 19.55 -29.28 16.40
CA PRO A 442 18.58 -30.34 16.60
C PRO A 442 17.28 -29.76 17.14
N ILE A 443 16.14 -30.26 16.66
CA ILE A 443 14.85 -30.01 17.28
C ILE A 443 14.63 -31.16 18.27
N GLU A 444 14.61 -30.86 19.57
CA GLU A 444 14.36 -31.88 20.59
C GLU A 444 12.85 -32.19 20.61
N GLU A 445 12.47 -33.47 20.58
CA GLU A 445 11.08 -33.89 20.78
C GLU A 445 10.58 -33.33 22.13
N SER A 446 9.61 -32.40 22.10
CA SER A 446 9.03 -31.78 23.28
C SER A 446 8.12 -32.72 24.08
#